data_AF-A0A354MVF2-F1
#
_entry.id   AF-A0A354MVF2-F1
#
_cell.length_a   1.000
_cell.length_b   1.000
_cell.length_c   1.000
_cell.angle_alpha   90.00
_cell.angle_beta   90.00
_cell.angle_gamma   90.00
#
_symmetry.space_group_name_H-M   'P 1'
#
loop_
_entity.id
_entity.type
_entity.pdbx_description
1 polymer ?
#
loop_
_entity_poly.entity_id
_entity_poly.type
_entity_poly.pdbx_seq_one_letter_code
_entity_poly.pdbx_strand_id
1 'polypeptide(L)'
;AEELQNGGIEYDKLICTVDKSAACLAERVSVLIDDMPKNCEAALSCGVGAILFRSPGNREVSVDFPVVENWEEAKARLLSRGES
;
A
#
# COMPACT_ATOMS: atom_id res chain seq x y z
N ALA A 1 -7.42 9.04 14.40
CA ALA A 1 -8.21 9.92 13.51
C ALA A 1 -7.70 11.36 13.55
N GLU A 2 -7.38 11.89 14.72
CA GLU A 2 -6.84 13.26 14.90
C GLU A 2 -5.66 13.58 13.98
N GLU A 3 -4.61 12.74 13.95
CA GLU A 3 -3.45 12.96 13.05
C GLU A 3 -3.81 13.02 11.56
N LEU A 4 -4.79 12.22 11.12
CA LEU A 4 -5.25 12.24 9.73
C LEU A 4 -5.98 13.55 9.41
N GLN A 5 -6.77 14.05 10.37
CA GLN A 5 -7.48 15.34 10.23
C GLN A 5 -6.49 16.50 10.23
N ASN A 6 -5.50 16.49 11.14
CA ASN A 6 -4.46 17.49 11.22
C ASN A 6 -3.61 17.54 9.93
N GLY A 7 -3.40 16.38 9.30
CA GLY A 7 -2.72 16.27 8.01
C GLY A 7 -3.58 16.56 6.78
N GLY A 8 -4.88 16.83 6.95
CA GLY A 8 -5.81 17.01 5.83
C GLY A 8 -5.93 15.76 4.93
N ILE A 9 -5.76 14.56 5.50
CA ILE A 9 -5.80 13.30 4.76
C ILE A 9 -7.26 12.86 4.62
N GLU A 10 -7.74 12.85 3.39
CA GLU A 10 -9.07 12.35 3.03
C GLU A 10 -9.07 10.83 2.90
N TYR A 11 -10.15 10.17 3.34
CA TYR A 11 -10.33 8.72 3.26
C TYR A 11 -11.81 8.36 3.30
N ASP A 12 -12.18 7.25 2.65
CA ASP A 12 -13.54 6.70 2.72
C ASP A 12 -13.78 5.89 4.00
N LYS A 13 -12.75 5.15 4.47
CA LYS A 13 -12.82 4.28 5.64
C LYS A 13 -11.50 4.21 6.40
N LEU A 14 -11.56 4.15 7.73
CA LEU A 14 -10.40 3.93 8.60
C LEU A 14 -10.52 2.58 9.29
N ILE A 15 -9.54 1.70 9.06
CA ILE A 15 -9.46 0.36 9.67
C ILE A 15 -8.15 0.26 10.45
N CYS A 16 -8.25 0.06 11.76
CA CYS A 16 -7.10 -0.16 12.63
C CYS A 16 -6.93 -1.66 12.89
N THR A 17 -5.94 -2.27 12.24
CA THR A 17 -5.66 -3.71 12.37
C THR A 17 -4.16 -3.97 12.24
N VAL A 18 -3.73 -5.11 12.78
CA VAL A 18 -2.38 -5.66 12.54
C VAL A 18 -2.37 -6.57 11.31
N ASP A 19 -3.48 -7.24 11.02
CA ASP A 19 -3.62 -8.12 9.85
C ASP A 19 -4.20 -7.34 8.69
N LYS A 20 -3.32 -6.66 7.96
CA LYS A 20 -3.68 -5.88 6.77
C LYS A 20 -4.16 -6.77 5.63
N SER A 21 -3.63 -7.99 5.51
CA SER A 21 -4.00 -8.93 4.43
C SER A 21 -5.45 -9.37 4.55
N ALA A 22 -5.91 -9.72 5.76
CA ALA A 22 -7.31 -10.06 6.02
C ALA A 22 -8.24 -8.85 5.79
N ALA A 23 -7.83 -7.65 6.20
CA ALA A 23 -8.60 -6.44 5.94
C ALA A 23 -8.71 -6.13 4.45
N CYS A 24 -7.64 -6.27 3.68
CA CYS A 24 -7.68 -6.08 2.23
C CYS A 24 -8.69 -7.04 1.57
N LEU A 25 -8.71 -8.31 1.97
CA LEU A 25 -9.68 -9.28 1.44
C LEU A 25 -11.13 -8.93 1.82
N ALA A 26 -11.37 -8.61 3.09
CA ALA A 26 -12.70 -8.27 3.59
C ALA A 26 -13.28 -7.03 2.90
N GLU A 27 -12.44 -6.04 2.63
CA GLU A 27 -12.82 -4.76 2.00
C GLU A 27 -12.68 -4.76 0.47
N ARG A 28 -12.29 -5.90 -0.13
CA ARG A 28 -12.07 -6.03 -1.59
C ARG A 28 -11.07 -5.02 -2.14
N VAL A 29 -10.02 -4.73 -1.38
CA VAL A 29 -8.90 -3.90 -1.80
C VAL A 29 -8.16 -4.63 -2.91
N SER A 30 -7.96 -3.95 -4.04
CA SER A 30 -7.22 -4.49 -5.20
C SER A 30 -5.71 -4.27 -5.10
N VAL A 31 -5.28 -3.19 -4.43
CA VAL A 31 -3.87 -2.82 -4.26
C VAL A 31 -3.63 -2.26 -2.86
N LEU A 32 -2.62 -2.77 -2.15
CA LEU A 32 -2.07 -2.21 -0.92
C LEU A 32 -0.81 -1.38 -1.25
N ILE A 33 -0.73 -0.17 -0.70
CA ILE A 33 0.51 0.63 -0.66
C ILE A 33 0.97 0.65 0.80
N ASP A 34 2.18 0.17 1.06
CA ASP A 34 2.74 0.06 2.41
C ASP A 34 4.26 0.25 2.36
N ASP A 35 4.86 0.77 3.43
CA ASP A 35 6.32 0.91 3.52
C ASP A 35 7.00 -0.28 4.21
N MET A 36 6.22 -1.23 4.74
CA MET A 36 6.76 -2.45 5.32
C MET A 36 6.73 -3.60 4.30
N PRO A 37 7.89 -4.13 3.84
CA PRO A 37 7.95 -5.21 2.85
C PRO A 37 7.10 -6.43 3.21
N LYS A 38 7.09 -6.82 4.49
CA LYS A 38 6.29 -7.95 4.98
C LYS A 38 4.78 -7.77 4.79
N ASN A 39 4.26 -6.54 4.90
CA ASN A 39 2.84 -6.28 4.65
C ASN A 39 2.52 -6.42 3.17
N CYS A 40 3.41 -5.96 2.29
CA CYS A 40 3.28 -6.13 0.84
C CYS A 40 3.33 -7.61 0.45
N GLU A 41 4.30 -8.36 0.97
CA GLU A 41 4.42 -9.82 0.75
C GLU A 41 3.16 -10.56 1.19
N ALA A 42 2.62 -10.23 2.37
CA ALA A 42 1.38 -10.83 2.88
C ALA A 42 0.19 -10.53 1.96
N ALA A 43 0.03 -9.29 1.49
CA ALA A 43 -1.01 -8.93 0.52
C ALA A 43 -0.87 -9.70 -0.80
N LEU A 44 0.34 -9.79 -1.35
CA LEU A 44 0.61 -10.56 -2.58
C LEU A 44 0.28 -12.04 -2.40
N SER A 45 0.60 -12.62 -1.24
CA SER A 45 0.35 -14.03 -0.94
C SER A 45 -1.15 -14.40 -0.95
N CYS A 46 -2.03 -13.42 -0.70
CA CYS A 46 -3.47 -13.60 -0.76
C CYS A 46 -4.12 -13.03 -2.04
N GLY A 47 -3.33 -12.68 -3.05
CA GLY A 47 -3.81 -12.23 -4.36
C GLY A 47 -4.15 -10.74 -4.45
N VAL A 48 -3.84 -9.95 -3.41
CA VAL A 48 -3.96 -8.49 -3.43
C VAL A 48 -2.69 -7.90 -4.02
N GLY A 49 -2.81 -6.98 -4.97
CA GLY A 49 -1.64 -6.28 -5.51
C GLY A 49 -0.91 -5.50 -4.41
N ALA A 50 0.41 -5.37 -4.50
CA ALA A 50 1.15 -4.55 -3.55
C ALA A 50 2.15 -3.63 -4.25
N ILE A 51 2.37 -2.46 -3.66
CA ILE A 51 3.40 -1.50 -4.04
C ILE A 51 4.16 -1.13 -2.76
N LEU A 52 5.47 -1.34 -2.74
CA LEU A 52 6.33 -0.89 -1.64
C LEU A 52 6.56 0.62 -1.78
N PHE A 53 6.17 1.38 -0.77
CA PHE A 53 6.54 2.79 -0.66
C PHE A 53 7.90 2.90 0.03
N ARG A 54 8.89 3.53 -0.60
CA ARG A 54 10.22 3.64 0.00
C ARG A 54 10.21 4.55 1.21
N SER A 55 10.87 4.08 2.25
CA SER A 55 11.10 4.81 3.48
C SER A 55 12.56 4.59 3.92
N PRO A 56 13.11 5.45 4.79
CA PRO A 56 14.46 5.25 5.31
C PRO A 56 14.69 3.85 5.89
N GLY A 57 13.66 3.24 6.47
CA GLY A 57 13.72 1.91 7.11
C GLY A 57 13.75 0.74 6.13
N ASN A 58 13.43 0.94 4.86
CA ASN A 58 13.39 -0.14 3.86
C ASN A 58 14.34 0.08 2.68
N ARG A 59 15.17 1.13 2.66
CA ARG A 59 15.94 1.58 1.50
C ARG A 59 16.86 0.52 0.87
N GLU A 60 17.45 -0.33 1.70
CA GLU A 60 18.37 -1.39 1.26
C GLU A 60 17.66 -2.72 0.96
N VAL A 61 16.35 -2.79 1.21
CA VAL A 61 15.58 -4.01 0.95
C VAL A 61 15.33 -4.14 -0.55
N SER A 62 15.82 -5.24 -1.12
CA SER A 62 15.48 -5.66 -2.47
C SER A 62 14.22 -6.54 -2.43
N VAL A 63 13.29 -6.28 -3.34
CA VAL A 63 12.01 -7.01 -3.47
C VAL A 63 11.71 -7.25 -4.95
N ASP A 64 10.93 -8.29 -5.24
CA ASP A 64 10.55 -8.68 -6.61
C ASP A 64 9.19 -8.09 -7.06
N PHE A 65 8.66 -7.12 -6.32
CA PHE A 65 7.39 -6.45 -6.58
C PHE A 65 7.57 -4.94 -6.73
N PRO A 66 6.58 -4.20 -7.28
CA PRO A 66 6.73 -2.77 -7.57
C PRO A 66 7.12 -1.95 -6.35
N VAL A 67 8.02 -0.99 -6.58
CA VAL A 67 8.53 -0.04 -5.59
C VAL A 67 8.32 1.36 -6.13
N VAL A 68 7.97 2.31 -5.25
CA VAL A 68 7.83 3.73 -5.57
C VAL A 68 8.54 4.58 -4.50
N GLU A 69 9.12 5.70 -4.91
CA GLU A 69 9.82 6.62 -4.01
C GLU A 69 8.91 7.73 -3.47
N ASN A 70 7.75 7.94 -4.10
CA ASN A 70 6.85 9.04 -3.79
C ASN A 70 5.42 8.78 -4.29
N TRP A 71 4.49 9.67 -3.91
CA TRP A 71 3.08 9.59 -4.29
C TRP A 71 2.82 9.83 -5.77
N GLU A 72 3.65 10.59 -6.49
CA GLU A 72 3.49 10.80 -7.93
C GLU A 72 3.72 9.50 -8.70
N GLU A 73 4.78 8.77 -8.34
CA GLU A 73 5.05 7.44 -8.89
C GLU A 73 3.96 6.44 -8.54
N ALA A 74 3.45 6.47 -7.29
CA ALA A 74 2.34 5.62 -6.87
C ALA A 74 1.09 5.86 -7.74
N LYS A 75 0.72 7.12 -7.97
CA LYS A 75 -0.41 7.50 -8.83
C LYS A 75 -0.20 7.04 -10.28
N ALA A 76 0.96 7.34 -10.87
CA ALA A 76 1.28 6.92 -12.23
C ALA A 76 1.17 5.39 -12.39
N ARG A 77 1.62 4.64 -11.38
CA ARG A 77 1.55 3.18 -11.38
C ARG A 77 0.12 2.67 -11.33
N LEU A 78 -0.72 3.23 -10.46
CA LEU A 78 -2.13 2.86 -10.35
C LEU A 78 -2.89 3.12 -11.65
N LEU A 79 -2.64 4.26 -12.31
CA LEU A 79 -3.29 4.62 -13.58
C LEU A 79 -2.92 3.64 -14.70
N SER A 80 -1.63 3.27 -14.82
CA SER A 80 -1.17 2.31 -15.84
C SER A 80 -1.77 0.90 -15.72
N ARG A 81 -2.28 0.52 -14.54
CA ARG A 81 -2.93 -0.79 -14.33
C ARG A 81 -4.37 -0.84 -14.83
N GLY A 82 -5.03 0.32 -14.98
CA GLY A 82 -6.42 0.40 -15.44
C GLY A 82 -6.58 0.37 -16.96
N GLU A 83 -5.47 0.42 -17.72
CA GLU A 83 -5.44 0.46 -19.17
C GLU A 83 -5.17 -0.91 -19.83
N SER A 84 -5.18 -1.99 -19.04
CA SER A 84 -4.92 -3.38 -19.49
C SER A 84 -6.18 -4.25 -19.51
#